data_AF-A0AA40AQP3-F1
#
_entry.id   AF-A0AA40AQP3-F1
#
_cell.length_a   1.000
_cell.length_b   1.000
_cell.length_c   1.000
_cell.angle_alpha   90.00
_cell.angle_beta   90.00
_cell.angle_gamma   90.00
#
_symmetry.space_group_name_H-M   'P 1'
#
loop_
_entity.id
_entity.type
_entity.pdbx_description
1 polymer ?
#
loop_
_entity_poly.entity_id
_entity_poly.type
_entity_poly.pdbx_seq_one_letter_code
_entity_poly.pdbx_strand_id
1 'polypeptide(L)'
;MALMVLWTWRRRGRRALWRMLVLITISVCCIVGSSAASIFSSRIFEVGDEVLLRGDNCSTQGTYLQFADKESDPYDTYIIPHQVVRTTQIENAANYALQCYGSAGGTELDCGTFVQKRLPLTAQMNATCPFNSTLCKTQDKNMILDTGFLDSNDHFGINAPPKDRFLYRRVMHCAPLVTEGHSWAATDRSGNPVTRYSYEDPINGSLPVTYQYSNQTANTRNDYELGVVPAFFFGGNLQASNSMMIPSNDLTQGRTDADIMLLFLSANAIAFAKKTDDPWYAASTAVNFTTVLRDENGDFVKNETSTQYFQTEVASPLGCRLQDQFCNPNKPLDVGCSPLGPIFDPVTRSIAEFDEDYEGGLARLGWFTFILQDMVALHNVVRTMGAHTLQSRYRLTSDGTQGQLPDNQWMIDIKYWLEINLASMQAAAVLAAQGPKNAVEEPLYSVKPNLTVEFDMCHNQKILSKDHSSFSVLGLGVTIAVGLLIVISSYSLDPIMSHLQRKYRMAEYRRLEWSTNGILQQQRLAFEGVGQGMWSRTDSHVPMTRKREHLAELDISNRSHPRLGSITVAEKKEPTLSLLTLDKSVCEEMDWDVATIGHHERVRPELHPTEPLGTSRLDGWV
;
A
#
# COMPACT_ATOMS: atom_id res chain seq x y z
N MET A 1 22.09 -45.30 -11.37
CA MET A 1 23.12 -45.88 -12.26
C MET A 1 24.52 -45.94 -11.65
N ALA A 2 25.09 -44.84 -11.13
CA ALA A 2 26.47 -44.81 -10.59
C ALA A 2 26.77 -45.92 -9.54
N LEU A 3 25.84 -46.17 -8.62
CA LEU A 3 25.97 -47.23 -7.59
C LEU A 3 26.00 -48.66 -8.17
N MET A 4 25.26 -48.93 -9.26
CA MET A 4 25.25 -50.24 -9.92
C MET A 4 26.57 -50.51 -10.67
N VAL A 5 27.15 -49.48 -11.30
CA VAL A 5 28.47 -49.55 -11.95
C VAL A 5 29.58 -49.74 -10.90
N LEU A 6 29.50 -49.06 -9.75
CA LEU A 6 30.42 -49.24 -8.64
C LEU A 6 30.37 -50.65 -8.08
N TRP A 7 29.17 -51.19 -7.86
CA TRP A 7 28.97 -52.52 -7.29
C TRP A 7 29.48 -53.64 -8.22
N THR A 8 29.30 -53.49 -9.52
CA THR A 8 29.77 -54.46 -10.53
C THR A 8 31.29 -54.43 -10.72
N TRP A 9 31.94 -53.26 -10.62
CA TRP A 9 33.39 -53.11 -10.85
C TRP A 9 34.26 -53.07 -9.59
N ARG A 10 33.66 -53.16 -8.38
CA ARG A 10 34.33 -53.01 -7.07
C ARG A 10 35.54 -53.92 -6.82
N ARG A 11 35.63 -55.07 -7.49
CA ARG A 11 36.73 -56.05 -7.27
C ARG A 11 37.80 -56.07 -8.37
N ARG A 12 37.66 -55.26 -9.44
CA ARG A 12 38.55 -55.34 -10.63
C ARG A 12 39.37 -54.08 -10.91
N GLY A 13 38.99 -52.90 -10.38
CA GLY A 13 39.67 -51.64 -10.69
C GLY A 13 40.39 -50.97 -9.51
N ARG A 14 41.73 -50.91 -9.54
CA ARG A 14 42.58 -50.30 -8.48
C ARG A 14 42.38 -48.78 -8.25
N ARG A 15 41.63 -48.08 -9.11
CA ARG A 15 41.37 -46.61 -9.02
C ARG A 15 39.91 -46.22 -9.31
N ALA A 16 38.99 -47.17 -9.32
CA ALA A 16 37.58 -46.93 -9.67
C ALA A 16 36.89 -45.98 -8.68
N LEU A 17 37.18 -46.13 -7.38
CA LEU A 17 36.64 -45.29 -6.32
C LEU A 17 37.03 -43.81 -6.49
N TRP A 18 38.29 -43.50 -6.77
CA TRP A 18 38.77 -42.12 -6.89
C TRP A 18 38.16 -41.39 -8.10
N ARG A 19 38.03 -42.08 -9.25
CA ARG A 19 37.37 -41.52 -10.44
C ARG A 19 35.88 -41.25 -10.22
N MET A 20 35.20 -42.16 -9.51
CA MET A 20 33.79 -41.96 -9.15
C MET A 20 33.63 -40.83 -8.14
N LEU A 21 34.57 -40.68 -7.20
CA LEU A 21 34.56 -39.60 -6.22
C LEU A 21 34.63 -38.24 -6.93
N VAL A 22 35.55 -38.05 -7.89
CA VAL A 22 35.61 -36.81 -8.69
C VAL A 22 34.30 -36.50 -9.41
N LEU A 23 33.67 -37.51 -10.04
CA LEU A 23 32.38 -37.33 -10.73
C LEU A 23 31.26 -36.97 -9.76
N ILE A 24 31.20 -37.64 -8.60
CA ILE A 24 30.22 -37.32 -7.55
C ILE A 24 30.44 -35.89 -7.06
N THR A 25 31.69 -35.47 -6.82
CA THR A 25 31.99 -34.10 -6.39
C THR A 25 31.51 -33.08 -7.41
N ILE A 26 31.78 -33.30 -8.71
CA ILE A 26 31.31 -32.41 -9.78
C ILE A 26 29.78 -32.38 -9.82
N SER A 27 29.10 -33.53 -9.76
CA SER A 27 27.63 -33.58 -9.74
C SER A 27 27.05 -32.85 -8.52
N VAL A 28 27.65 -33.02 -7.34
CA VAL A 28 27.24 -32.31 -6.12
C VAL A 28 27.46 -30.81 -6.29
N CYS A 29 28.60 -30.37 -6.83
CA CYS A 29 28.85 -28.96 -7.12
C CYS A 29 27.84 -28.38 -8.10
N CYS A 30 27.46 -29.11 -9.15
CA CYS A 30 26.41 -28.69 -10.09
C CYS A 30 25.04 -28.60 -9.41
N ILE A 31 24.67 -29.57 -8.58
CA ILE A 31 23.41 -29.53 -7.82
C ILE A 31 23.39 -28.31 -6.89
N VAL A 32 24.45 -28.11 -6.10
CA VAL A 32 24.56 -26.97 -5.18
C VAL A 32 24.52 -25.64 -5.94
N GLY A 33 25.23 -25.54 -7.07
CA GLY A 33 25.23 -24.35 -7.93
C GLY A 33 23.85 -24.05 -8.49
N SER A 34 23.15 -25.05 -9.03
CA SER A 34 21.80 -24.90 -9.56
C SER A 34 20.77 -24.58 -8.47
N SER A 35 20.90 -25.18 -7.28
CA SER A 35 20.04 -24.87 -6.13
C SER A 35 20.27 -23.44 -5.63
N ALA A 36 21.53 -23.00 -5.52
CA ALA A 36 21.85 -21.62 -5.16
C ALA A 36 21.27 -20.64 -6.18
N ALA A 37 21.47 -20.89 -7.48
CA ALA A 37 20.89 -20.07 -8.54
C ALA A 37 19.36 -20.01 -8.49
N SER A 38 18.70 -21.13 -8.19
CA SER A 38 17.23 -21.17 -8.01
C SER A 38 16.76 -20.32 -6.83
N ILE A 39 17.49 -20.32 -5.71
CA ILE A 39 17.17 -19.49 -4.53
C ILE A 39 17.40 -18.01 -4.85
N PHE A 40 18.50 -17.67 -5.51
CA PHE A 40 18.71 -16.29 -5.95
C PHE A 40 17.65 -15.83 -6.96
N SER A 41 17.16 -16.73 -7.81
CA SER A 41 16.07 -16.43 -8.75
C SER A 41 14.73 -16.16 -8.06
N SER A 42 14.43 -16.80 -6.92
CA SER A 42 13.20 -16.50 -6.16
C SER A 42 13.27 -15.13 -5.48
N ARG A 43 14.46 -14.73 -5.01
CA ARG A 43 14.70 -13.38 -4.44
C ARG A 43 14.48 -12.24 -5.44
N ILE A 44 14.50 -12.52 -6.75
CA ILE A 44 14.21 -11.52 -7.79
C ILE A 44 12.76 -11.03 -7.71
N PHE A 45 11.83 -11.90 -7.28
CA PHE A 45 10.40 -11.60 -7.18
C PHE A 45 9.94 -11.25 -5.75
N GLU A 46 10.85 -11.23 -4.78
CA GLU A 46 10.55 -10.87 -3.39
C GLU A 46 10.58 -9.35 -3.12
N VAL A 47 10.60 -8.50 -4.14
CA VAL A 47 10.66 -7.02 -3.95
C VAL A 47 9.37 -6.49 -3.31
N GLY A 48 8.32 -7.31 -3.25
CA GLY A 48 7.10 -7.06 -2.48
C GLY A 48 5.99 -6.44 -3.32
N ASP A 49 4.92 -6.04 -2.61
CA ASP A 49 3.71 -5.44 -3.18
C ASP A 49 3.86 -3.91 -3.34
N GLU A 50 5.06 -3.37 -3.10
CA GLU A 50 5.35 -1.96 -3.29
C GLU A 50 5.42 -1.62 -4.78
N VAL A 51 4.65 -0.63 -5.20
CA VAL A 51 4.63 -0.11 -6.57
C VAL A 51 4.74 1.40 -6.60
N LEU A 52 5.22 1.92 -7.72
CA LEU A 52 5.32 3.36 -7.96
C LEU A 52 4.09 3.85 -8.72
N LEU A 53 3.47 4.92 -8.23
CA LEU A 53 2.47 5.67 -8.99
C LEU A 53 3.14 6.45 -10.12
N ARG A 54 2.47 6.50 -11.26
CA ARG A 54 3.00 7.13 -12.47
C ARG A 54 3.09 8.65 -12.36
N GLY A 55 2.20 9.30 -11.62
CA GLY A 55 2.26 10.75 -11.35
C GLY A 55 1.83 11.67 -12.50
N ASP A 56 1.39 11.14 -13.65
CA ASP A 56 1.09 11.93 -14.87
C ASP A 56 0.08 13.08 -14.63
N ASN A 57 -0.87 12.88 -13.71
CA ASN A 57 -1.92 13.85 -13.39
C ASN A 57 -1.68 14.58 -12.07
N CYS A 58 -0.45 14.56 -11.54
CA CYS A 58 -0.18 15.08 -10.21
C CYS A 58 -0.64 16.54 -10.06
N SER A 59 -1.46 16.75 -9.03
CA SER A 59 -1.91 18.07 -8.63
C SER A 59 -2.53 18.01 -7.25
N THR A 60 -2.57 19.16 -6.62
CA THR A 60 -3.23 19.36 -5.32
C THR A 60 -4.46 20.24 -5.50
N GLN A 61 -5.36 20.15 -4.51
CA GLN A 61 -6.55 20.97 -4.49
C GLN A 61 -6.17 22.45 -4.37
N GLY A 62 -6.80 23.29 -5.18
CA GLY A 62 -6.62 24.73 -5.10
C GLY A 62 -7.27 25.30 -3.84
N THR A 63 -6.79 26.46 -3.41
CA THR A 63 -7.39 27.19 -2.28
C THR A 63 -8.51 28.10 -2.74
N TYR A 64 -9.43 28.49 -1.84
CA TYR A 64 -10.50 29.45 -2.13
C TYR A 64 -10.02 30.73 -2.85
N LEU A 65 -8.86 31.25 -2.45
CA LEU A 65 -8.27 32.46 -3.04
C LEU A 65 -7.94 32.27 -4.54
N GLN A 66 -7.61 31.07 -4.97
CA GLN A 66 -7.30 30.77 -6.37
C GLN A 66 -8.56 30.65 -7.25
N PHE A 67 -9.73 30.44 -6.64
CA PHE A 67 -11.02 30.35 -7.34
C PHE A 67 -11.77 31.69 -7.36
N ALA A 68 -11.54 32.55 -6.37
CA ALA A 68 -12.16 33.88 -6.29
C ALA A 68 -11.83 34.79 -7.50
N ASP A 69 -10.67 34.59 -8.12
CA ASP A 69 -10.23 35.38 -9.28
C ASP A 69 -10.78 34.87 -10.63
N LYS A 70 -11.40 33.68 -10.68
CA LYS A 70 -11.69 32.98 -11.95
C LYS A 70 -13.12 33.16 -12.48
N GLU A 71 -14.11 33.58 -11.67
CA GLU A 71 -15.49 33.67 -12.13
C GLU A 71 -16.39 34.57 -11.28
N SER A 72 -17.55 34.99 -11.83
CA SER A 72 -18.53 35.85 -11.15
C SER A 72 -19.41 35.12 -10.12
N ASP A 73 -19.35 33.79 -10.04
CA ASP A 73 -20.01 33.00 -9.00
C ASP A 73 -19.14 31.80 -8.54
N PRO A 74 -18.09 32.06 -7.76
CA PRO A 74 -17.15 31.02 -7.33
C PRO A 74 -17.76 30.04 -6.31
N TYR A 75 -18.93 30.36 -5.75
CA TYR A 75 -19.51 29.61 -4.63
C TYR A 75 -20.08 28.26 -5.06
N ASP A 76 -21.00 28.27 -6.02
CA ASP A 76 -21.66 27.04 -6.48
C ASP A 76 -20.75 26.20 -7.38
N THR A 77 -19.86 26.85 -8.14
CA THR A 77 -18.99 26.16 -9.10
C THR A 77 -17.74 25.53 -8.47
N TYR A 78 -17.17 26.14 -7.42
CA TYR A 78 -15.89 25.69 -6.84
C TYR A 78 -15.96 25.40 -5.35
N ILE A 79 -16.59 26.26 -4.55
CA ILE A 79 -16.56 26.11 -3.08
C ILE A 79 -17.36 24.89 -2.62
N ILE A 80 -18.61 24.76 -3.06
CA ILE A 80 -19.45 23.62 -2.65
C ILE A 80 -18.82 22.29 -3.13
N PRO A 81 -18.41 22.13 -4.41
CA PRO A 81 -17.76 20.91 -4.86
C PRO A 81 -16.46 20.60 -4.10
N HIS A 82 -15.62 21.60 -3.81
CA HIS A 82 -14.40 21.42 -2.99
C HIS A 82 -14.73 20.88 -1.60
N GLN A 83 -15.74 21.44 -0.93
CA GLN A 83 -16.19 20.95 0.38
C GLN A 83 -16.72 19.51 0.32
N VAL A 84 -17.43 19.14 -0.75
CA VAL A 84 -17.94 17.78 -0.94
C VAL A 84 -16.77 16.80 -1.12
N VAL A 85 -15.82 17.09 -2.01
CA VAL A 85 -14.63 16.25 -2.22
C VAL A 85 -13.85 16.08 -0.93
N ARG A 86 -13.60 17.17 -0.21
CA ARG A 86 -12.92 17.12 1.09
C ARG A 86 -13.68 16.30 2.13
N THR A 87 -15.02 16.39 2.15
CA THR A 87 -15.86 15.58 3.05
C THR A 87 -15.71 14.10 2.78
N THR A 88 -15.81 13.69 1.51
CA THR A 88 -15.62 12.30 1.09
C THR A 88 -14.23 11.77 1.46
N GLN A 89 -13.19 12.60 1.35
CA GLN A 89 -11.83 12.20 1.71
C GLN A 89 -11.64 12.02 3.21
N ILE A 90 -12.18 12.93 4.03
CA ILE A 90 -12.15 12.81 5.49
C ILE A 90 -12.96 11.57 5.95
N GLU A 91 -14.10 11.30 5.31
CA GLU A 91 -14.90 10.11 5.59
C GLU A 91 -14.13 8.81 5.27
N ASN A 92 -13.48 8.75 4.10
CA ASN A 92 -12.63 7.62 3.71
C ASN A 92 -11.47 7.42 4.70
N ALA A 93 -10.82 8.51 5.14
CA ALA A 93 -9.77 8.46 6.15
C ALA A 93 -10.29 7.98 7.52
N ALA A 94 -11.50 8.36 7.91
CA ALA A 94 -12.10 7.91 9.16
C ALA A 94 -12.47 6.43 9.14
N ASN A 95 -13.01 5.96 8.00
CA ASN A 95 -13.25 4.54 7.77
C ASN A 95 -11.93 3.75 7.81
N TYR A 96 -10.87 4.25 7.18
CA TYR A 96 -9.55 3.64 7.22
C TYR A 96 -8.98 3.62 8.66
N ALA A 97 -9.06 4.72 9.40
CA ALA A 97 -8.60 4.77 10.79
C ALA A 97 -9.37 3.77 11.67
N LEU A 98 -10.70 3.69 11.52
CA LEU A 98 -11.53 2.76 12.28
C LEU A 98 -11.13 1.29 12.03
N GLN A 99 -10.85 0.94 10.77
CA GLN A 99 -10.54 -0.44 10.35
C GLN A 99 -9.07 -0.82 10.56
N CYS A 100 -8.15 0.12 10.32
CA CYS A 100 -6.72 -0.17 10.16
C CYS A 100 -5.84 0.36 11.31
N TYR A 101 -6.28 1.39 12.05
CA TYR A 101 -5.55 1.90 13.22
C TYR A 101 -6.04 1.26 14.54
N GLY A 102 -7.27 0.73 14.54
CA GLY A 102 -7.87 0.02 15.68
C GLY A 102 -7.08 -1.22 16.12
N SER A 103 -7.15 -1.54 17.42
CA SER A 103 -6.44 -2.67 18.04
C SER A 103 -7.17 -4.01 17.90
N ALA A 104 -8.36 -4.03 17.29
CA ALA A 104 -9.18 -5.21 17.14
C ALA A 104 -9.04 -5.76 15.72
N GLY A 105 -8.70 -7.05 15.62
CA GLY A 105 -8.63 -7.81 14.36
C GLY A 105 -10.00 -7.97 13.70
N GLY A 106 -10.61 -6.86 13.28
CA GLY A 106 -11.65 -6.85 12.27
C GLY A 106 -11.09 -7.40 10.96
N THR A 107 -11.95 -8.04 10.17
CA THR A 107 -11.62 -8.50 8.82
C THR A 107 -10.98 -7.35 8.04
N GLU A 108 -9.69 -7.50 7.74
CA GLU A 108 -8.86 -6.52 7.02
C GLU A 108 -9.32 -6.37 5.58
N LEU A 109 -10.44 -5.69 5.40
CA LEU A 109 -10.91 -5.25 4.11
C LEU A 109 -10.12 -3.98 3.78
N ASP A 110 -8.98 -4.14 3.10
CA ASP A 110 -8.29 -3.06 2.39
C ASP A 110 -7.38 -2.10 3.20
N CYS A 111 -6.65 -2.61 4.20
CA CYS A 111 -5.60 -1.84 4.88
C CYS A 111 -4.27 -1.73 4.09
N GLY A 112 -4.23 -2.23 2.85
CA GLY A 112 -3.02 -2.46 2.07
C GLY A 112 -2.75 -1.43 0.97
N THR A 113 -3.28 -0.20 1.09
CA THR A 113 -3.06 0.86 0.09
C THR A 113 -1.79 1.67 0.38
N PHE A 114 -1.55 2.01 1.65
CA PHE A 114 -0.42 2.86 2.06
C PHE A 114 0.81 2.04 2.42
N VAL A 115 2.01 2.61 2.26
CA VAL A 115 3.29 1.96 2.58
C VAL A 115 3.34 1.46 4.03
N GLN A 116 2.69 2.19 4.94
CA GLN A 116 2.46 1.75 6.32
C GLN A 116 0.96 1.63 6.58
N LYS A 117 0.53 0.50 7.15
CA LYS A 117 -0.86 0.30 7.56
C LYS A 117 -1.34 1.35 8.57
N ARG A 118 -0.46 1.77 9.48
CA ARG A 118 -0.75 2.81 10.47
C ARG A 118 0.51 3.59 10.77
N LEU A 119 0.35 4.89 10.96
CA LEU A 119 1.45 5.73 11.45
C LEU A 119 1.62 5.56 12.97
N PRO A 120 2.85 5.63 13.48
CA PRO A 120 3.11 5.53 14.91
C PRO A 120 2.46 6.70 15.66
N LEU A 121 1.90 6.37 16.83
CA LEU A 121 1.29 7.34 17.73
C LEU A 121 1.46 6.90 19.18
N THR A 122 2.11 7.73 19.98
CA THR A 122 2.30 7.54 21.42
C THR A 122 1.32 8.42 22.17
N ALA A 123 0.69 7.88 23.21
CA ALA A 123 -0.25 8.60 24.06
C ALA A 123 0.22 8.60 25.52
N GLN A 124 0.36 9.79 26.09
CA GLN A 124 0.60 10.02 27.51
C GLN A 124 -0.68 10.60 28.13
N MET A 125 -1.23 9.93 29.15
CA MET A 125 -2.53 10.26 29.75
C MET A 125 -2.43 10.99 31.10
N ASN A 126 -1.22 11.23 31.59
CA ASN A 126 -0.92 11.89 32.86
C ASN A 126 -0.11 13.18 32.65
N ALA A 127 -0.49 13.96 31.64
CA ALA A 127 0.18 15.21 31.31
C ALA A 127 -0.31 16.38 32.17
N THR A 128 0.54 17.40 32.31
CA THR A 128 0.21 18.64 33.01
C THR A 128 -0.76 19.49 32.20
N CYS A 129 -1.36 20.54 32.76
CA CYS A 129 -2.19 21.47 31.99
C CYS A 129 -1.36 22.16 30.87
N PRO A 130 -1.81 22.18 29.59
CA PRO A 130 -1.15 22.88 28.48
C PRO A 130 -1.33 24.41 28.48
N PHE A 131 -2.21 24.91 29.35
CA PHE A 131 -2.60 26.32 29.45
C PHE A 131 -2.29 26.86 30.84
N ASN A 132 -2.80 28.05 31.17
CA ASN A 132 -2.82 28.51 32.55
C ASN A 132 -3.46 27.44 33.45
N SER A 133 -2.82 27.14 34.58
CA SER A 133 -3.28 26.14 35.54
C SER A 133 -4.73 26.38 35.99
N THR A 134 -5.21 27.62 35.99
CA THR A 134 -6.60 27.93 36.35
C THR A 134 -7.63 27.52 35.30
N LEU A 135 -7.22 27.32 34.03
CA LEU A 135 -8.14 27.00 32.94
C LEU A 135 -8.48 25.52 32.83
N CYS A 136 -7.58 24.62 33.23
CA CYS A 136 -7.82 23.17 33.09
C CYS A 136 -8.66 22.64 34.26
N LYS A 137 -9.62 21.75 33.97
CA LYS A 137 -10.38 21.02 35.01
C LYS A 137 -9.48 20.14 35.88
N THR A 138 -8.38 19.63 35.32
CA THR A 138 -7.41 18.78 36.02
C THR A 138 -5.99 19.26 35.76
N GLN A 139 -5.11 19.11 36.76
CA GLN A 139 -3.72 19.57 36.65
C GLN A 139 -2.78 18.49 36.11
N ASP A 140 -3.11 17.21 36.28
CA ASP A 140 -2.20 16.06 36.06
C ASP A 140 -2.85 14.90 35.28
N LYS A 141 -4.09 15.05 34.81
CA LYS A 141 -4.84 14.04 34.04
C LYS A 141 -5.18 14.54 32.63
N ASN A 142 -4.23 15.23 32.01
CA ASN A 142 -4.35 15.73 30.64
C ASN A 142 -3.61 14.79 29.67
N MET A 143 -3.73 15.05 28.36
CA MET A 143 -3.23 14.12 27.35
C MET A 143 -2.23 14.78 26.40
N ILE A 144 -1.10 14.11 26.18
CA ILE A 144 -0.16 14.41 25.08
C ILE A 144 -0.18 13.24 24.10
N LEU A 145 -0.39 13.56 22.83
CA LEU A 145 -0.26 12.65 21.72
C LEU A 145 0.93 13.07 20.86
N ASP A 146 1.82 12.13 20.56
CA ASP A 146 3.07 12.39 19.83
C ASP A 146 3.27 11.31 18.76
N THR A 147 3.41 11.73 17.51
CA THR A 147 3.66 10.81 16.39
C THR A 147 5.07 10.22 16.43
N GLY A 148 6.00 10.85 17.15
CA GLY A 148 7.43 10.68 16.90
C GLY A 148 7.80 11.19 15.50
N PHE A 149 8.98 10.82 15.02
CA PHE A 149 9.49 11.24 13.71
C PHE A 149 8.99 10.31 12.59
N LEU A 150 8.22 10.88 11.68
CA LEU A 150 7.67 10.24 10.49
C LEU A 150 8.53 10.58 9.27
N ASP A 151 9.25 9.61 8.74
CA ASP A 151 10.05 9.74 7.50
C ASP A 151 9.18 9.85 6.24
N SER A 152 9.51 10.81 5.37
CA SER A 152 8.82 11.08 4.09
C SER A 152 8.71 9.86 3.19
N ASN A 153 9.76 9.02 3.14
CA ASN A 153 9.81 7.82 2.30
C ASN A 153 9.16 6.60 2.97
N ASP A 154 9.44 6.37 4.24
CA ASP A 154 9.02 5.12 4.91
C ASP A 154 7.58 5.17 5.42
N HIS A 155 7.05 6.36 5.72
CA HIS A 155 5.70 6.53 6.30
C HIS A 155 4.70 7.11 5.30
N PHE A 156 5.12 8.07 4.48
CA PHE A 156 4.26 8.71 3.47
C PHE A 156 4.47 8.17 2.05
N GLY A 157 5.50 7.35 1.82
CA GLY A 157 5.77 6.74 0.53
C GLY A 157 6.43 7.65 -0.51
N ILE A 158 6.91 8.84 -0.13
CA ILE A 158 7.59 9.76 -1.03
C ILE A 158 9.01 9.21 -1.30
N ASN A 159 9.20 8.52 -2.42
CA ASN A 159 10.41 7.81 -2.79
C ASN A 159 11.53 8.75 -3.24
N ALA A 160 12.17 9.36 -2.25
CA ALA A 160 13.33 10.23 -2.43
C ALA A 160 14.62 9.52 -1.98
N PRO A 161 15.78 9.82 -2.60
CA PRO A 161 17.07 9.37 -2.10
C PRO A 161 17.34 9.95 -0.70
N PRO A 162 18.18 9.32 0.13
CA PRO A 162 18.37 9.72 1.54
C PRO A 162 18.64 11.21 1.78
N LYS A 163 19.39 11.85 0.87
CA LYS A 163 19.71 13.29 0.94
C LYS A 163 18.49 14.22 0.81
N ASP A 164 17.43 13.78 0.14
CA ASP A 164 16.27 14.61 -0.20
C ASP A 164 15.05 14.28 0.70
N ARG A 165 15.22 13.38 1.67
CA ARG A 165 14.18 13.00 2.64
C ARG A 165 14.06 14.01 3.77
N PHE A 166 12.91 14.02 4.41
CA PHE A 166 12.66 14.79 5.64
C PHE A 166 11.88 13.95 6.65
N LEU A 167 12.00 14.32 7.91
CA LEU A 167 11.17 13.79 9.00
C LEU A 167 10.11 14.83 9.37
N TYR A 168 8.93 14.36 9.74
CA TYR A 168 7.82 15.17 10.23
C TYR A 168 7.35 14.63 11.59
N ARG A 169 7.07 15.50 12.54
CA ARG A 169 6.55 15.14 13.86
C ARG A 169 5.44 16.09 14.26
N ARG A 170 4.34 15.53 14.76
CA ARG A 170 3.22 16.28 15.33
C ARG A 170 3.05 15.93 16.80
N VAL A 171 2.89 16.96 17.62
CA VAL A 171 2.58 16.86 19.04
C VAL A 171 1.28 17.60 19.32
N MET A 172 0.32 16.91 19.94
CA MET A 172 -0.95 17.49 20.37
C MET A 172 -1.10 17.35 21.88
N HIS A 173 -1.29 18.48 22.57
CA HIS A 173 -1.44 18.53 24.02
C HIS A 173 -2.80 19.12 24.39
N CYS A 174 -3.68 18.31 24.98
CA CYS A 174 -5.08 18.63 25.21
C CYS A 174 -5.51 18.53 26.68
N ALA A 175 -6.44 19.39 27.08
CA ALA A 175 -7.06 19.39 28.41
C ALA A 175 -8.52 19.88 28.38
N PRO A 176 -9.44 19.23 29.12
CA PRO A 176 -10.77 19.77 29.41
C PRO A 176 -10.67 21.08 30.20
N LEU A 177 -11.49 22.08 29.84
CA LEU A 177 -11.43 23.41 30.41
C LEU A 177 -12.55 23.68 31.42
N VAL A 178 -12.31 24.56 32.39
CA VAL A 178 -13.31 25.03 33.34
C VAL A 178 -14.27 26.01 32.68
N THR A 179 -15.54 25.92 33.02
CA THR A 179 -16.62 26.82 32.55
C THR A 179 -16.90 27.94 33.54
N GLU A 180 -16.57 27.74 34.83
CA GLU A 180 -16.77 28.74 35.88
C GLU A 180 -15.99 30.01 35.57
N GLY A 181 -16.68 31.16 35.56
CA GLY A 181 -16.09 32.45 35.17
C GLY A 181 -15.90 32.65 33.67
N HIS A 182 -16.11 31.61 32.86
CA HIS A 182 -15.94 31.63 31.39
C HIS A 182 -17.24 31.39 30.62
N SER A 183 -18.36 31.12 31.29
CA SER A 183 -19.67 30.96 30.65
C SER A 183 -20.76 31.80 31.33
N TRP A 184 -21.77 32.20 30.56
CA TRP A 184 -22.96 32.89 31.09
C TRP A 184 -24.19 32.66 30.22
N ALA A 185 -25.36 32.72 30.86
CA ALA A 185 -26.64 32.71 30.15
C ALA A 185 -26.87 34.05 29.46
N ALA A 186 -27.31 33.99 28.21
CA ALA A 186 -27.64 35.16 27.40
C ALA A 186 -28.87 34.88 26.52
N THR A 187 -29.24 35.88 25.73
CA THR A 187 -30.30 35.77 24.73
C THR A 187 -29.73 36.09 23.35
N ASP A 188 -30.11 35.29 22.35
CA ASP A 188 -29.76 35.56 20.95
C ASP A 188 -30.58 36.76 20.39
N ARG A 189 -30.34 37.10 19.12
CA ARG A 189 -31.05 38.21 18.45
C ARG A 189 -32.55 37.96 18.28
N SER A 190 -32.97 36.70 18.38
CA SER A 190 -34.35 36.24 18.18
C SER A 190 -35.11 36.08 19.50
N GLY A 191 -34.48 36.35 20.65
CA GLY A 191 -35.09 36.19 21.97
C GLY A 191 -34.93 34.79 22.58
N ASN A 192 -34.16 33.89 21.97
CA ASN A 192 -33.98 32.54 22.47
C ASN A 192 -32.88 32.47 23.54
N PRO A 193 -33.05 31.63 24.59
CA PRO A 193 -32.02 31.41 25.60
C PRO A 193 -30.82 30.68 25.00
N VAL A 194 -29.63 31.23 25.21
CA VAL A 194 -28.35 30.67 24.77
C VAL A 194 -27.34 30.71 25.91
N THR A 195 -26.34 29.84 25.84
CA THR A 195 -25.17 29.90 26.71
C THR A 195 -23.98 30.39 25.90
N ARG A 196 -23.30 31.43 26.38
CA ARG A 196 -22.10 31.99 25.76
C ARG A 196 -20.86 31.61 26.55
N TYR A 197 -19.75 31.45 25.83
CA TYR A 197 -18.45 31.07 26.36
C TYR A 197 -17.39 32.09 25.93
N SER A 198 -16.47 32.43 26.83
CA SER A 198 -15.38 33.37 26.58
C SER A 198 -14.03 32.83 27.01
N TYR A 199 -13.19 32.59 26.01
CA TYR A 199 -11.78 32.25 26.14
C TYR A 199 -10.91 33.15 25.24
N GLU A 200 -11.44 34.30 24.85
CA GLU A 200 -10.81 35.23 23.92
C GLU A 200 -10.65 36.61 24.56
N ASP A 201 -9.70 37.38 24.06
CA ASP A 201 -9.51 38.76 24.51
C ASP A 201 -10.53 39.70 23.83
N PRO A 202 -11.06 40.71 24.55
CA PRO A 202 -12.06 41.64 24.03
C PRO A 202 -11.53 42.50 22.88
N ILE A 203 -12.35 42.67 21.83
CA ILE A 203 -12.05 43.54 20.69
C ILE A 203 -12.82 44.85 20.85
N ASN A 204 -12.12 45.97 21.04
CA ASN A 204 -12.72 47.32 21.00
C ASN A 204 -13.98 47.49 21.89
N GLY A 205 -13.99 46.88 23.08
CA GLY A 205 -15.10 47.01 24.03
C GLY A 205 -16.32 46.12 23.76
N SER A 206 -16.27 45.20 22.79
CA SER A 206 -17.26 44.11 22.69
C SER A 206 -17.04 43.09 23.80
N LEU A 207 -18.12 42.42 24.21
CA LEU A 207 -18.00 41.24 25.05
C LEU A 207 -17.31 40.13 24.22
N PRO A 208 -16.19 39.56 24.71
CA PRO A 208 -15.49 38.48 24.01
C PRO A 208 -16.35 37.21 24.06
N VAL A 209 -16.86 36.75 22.93
CA VAL A 209 -17.71 35.56 22.81
C VAL A 209 -17.06 34.60 21.82
N THR A 210 -16.34 33.63 22.38
CA THR A 210 -15.64 32.59 21.61
C THR A 210 -16.61 31.57 21.02
N TYR A 211 -17.66 31.20 21.76
CA TYR A 211 -18.66 30.24 21.31
C TYR A 211 -20.03 30.53 21.93
N GLN A 212 -21.08 30.18 21.20
CA GLN A 212 -22.46 30.33 21.66
C GLN A 212 -23.25 29.08 21.29
N TYR A 213 -24.02 28.55 22.24
CA TYR A 213 -24.88 27.38 22.02
C TYR A 213 -26.33 27.62 22.43
N SER A 214 -27.27 27.06 21.68
CA SER A 214 -28.71 27.19 21.94
C SER A 214 -29.18 26.23 23.01
N ASN A 215 -29.80 26.77 24.07
CA ASN A 215 -30.37 25.94 25.13
C ASN A 215 -31.64 25.21 24.68
N GLN A 216 -32.29 25.66 23.59
CA GLN A 216 -33.44 24.94 23.02
C GLN A 216 -33.01 23.71 22.24
N THR A 217 -31.98 23.83 21.41
CA THR A 217 -31.41 22.69 20.66
C THR A 217 -30.86 21.63 21.60
N ALA A 218 -30.30 22.07 22.72
CA ALA A 218 -29.86 21.20 23.80
C ALA A 218 -30.98 20.30 24.37
N ASN A 219 -32.26 20.59 24.12
CA ASN A 219 -33.39 19.82 24.67
C ASN A 219 -34.17 19.00 23.62
N THR A 220 -33.84 19.11 22.33
CA THR A 220 -34.65 18.51 21.25
C THR A 220 -33.89 17.51 20.37
N ARG A 221 -32.56 17.50 20.41
CA ARG A 221 -31.71 16.64 19.57
C ARG A 221 -31.17 15.45 20.36
N ASN A 222 -31.36 14.24 19.84
CA ASN A 222 -30.89 12.98 20.46
C ASN A 222 -29.52 12.52 19.91
N ASP A 223 -28.61 13.45 19.66
CA ASP A 223 -27.24 13.15 19.21
C ASP A 223 -26.29 14.23 19.71
N TYR A 224 -24.99 13.92 19.75
CA TYR A 224 -23.97 14.89 20.14
C TYR A 224 -23.84 16.01 19.12
N GLU A 225 -23.40 17.16 19.58
CA GLU A 225 -23.01 18.28 18.73
C GLU A 225 -21.62 18.79 19.15
N LEU A 226 -20.79 19.03 18.14
CA LEU A 226 -19.42 19.49 18.31
C LEU A 226 -19.26 20.89 17.72
N GLY A 227 -18.81 21.83 18.53
CA GLY A 227 -18.27 23.11 18.10
C GLY A 227 -16.75 23.05 18.04
N VAL A 228 -16.14 23.69 17.05
CA VAL A 228 -14.67 23.84 16.97
C VAL A 228 -14.33 25.29 16.64
N VAL A 229 -13.38 25.86 17.40
CA VAL A 229 -12.92 27.24 17.26
C VAL A 229 -11.39 27.24 17.23
N PRO A 230 -10.77 27.27 16.04
CA PRO A 230 -9.32 27.31 15.90
C PRO A 230 -8.76 28.73 15.95
N ALA A 231 -7.50 28.83 16.39
CA ALA A 231 -6.65 30.00 16.25
C ALA A 231 -5.27 29.57 15.75
N PHE A 232 -4.84 30.20 14.66
CA PHE A 232 -3.61 29.88 13.95
C PHE A 232 -2.55 30.94 14.15
N PHE A 233 -1.31 30.52 14.33
CA PHE A 233 -0.17 31.40 14.50
C PHE A 233 0.82 31.28 13.35
N PHE A 234 1.39 32.41 12.93
CA PHE A 234 2.39 32.48 11.86
C PHE A 234 3.42 33.56 12.18
N GLY A 235 4.71 33.20 12.24
CA GLY A 235 5.79 34.15 12.53
C GLY A 235 5.59 34.87 13.86
N GLY A 236 5.10 34.15 14.87
CA GLY A 236 4.78 34.68 16.20
C GLY A 236 3.54 35.57 16.29
N ASN A 237 2.78 35.74 15.20
CA ASN A 237 1.58 36.56 15.17
C ASN A 237 0.32 35.73 14.92
N LEU A 238 -0.81 36.16 15.48
CA LEU A 238 -2.11 35.55 15.20
C LEU A 238 -2.51 35.80 13.73
N GLN A 239 -2.84 34.74 13.01
CA GLN A 239 -3.34 34.86 11.65
C GLN A 239 -4.86 35.12 11.68
N ALA A 240 -5.24 36.39 11.72
CA ALA A 240 -6.64 36.80 11.85
C ALA A 240 -7.55 36.31 10.70
N SER A 241 -7.01 36.11 9.48
CA SER A 241 -7.82 35.65 8.34
C SER A 241 -8.29 34.20 8.47
N ASN A 242 -7.54 33.36 9.19
CA ASN A 242 -7.79 31.93 9.30
C ASN A 242 -8.27 31.53 10.69
N SER A 243 -8.09 32.40 11.69
CA SER A 243 -8.49 32.19 13.08
C SER A 243 -9.95 32.59 13.29
N MET A 244 -10.67 31.83 14.12
CA MET A 244 -12.05 32.14 14.49
C MET A 244 -12.17 32.86 15.84
N MET A 245 -11.06 33.01 16.56
CA MET A 245 -10.98 33.69 17.85
C MET A 245 -9.63 34.38 18.02
N ILE A 246 -9.56 35.31 18.98
CA ILE A 246 -8.30 35.89 19.48
C ILE A 246 -8.01 35.26 20.86
N PRO A 247 -7.14 34.24 20.95
CA PRO A 247 -6.95 33.50 22.19
C PRO A 247 -6.52 34.41 23.34
N SER A 248 -7.15 34.23 24.51
CA SER A 248 -6.79 35.01 25.70
C SER A 248 -5.36 34.73 26.17
N ASN A 249 -4.82 35.61 27.00
CA ASN A 249 -3.51 35.38 27.62
C ASN A 249 -3.48 34.11 28.50
N ASP A 250 -4.61 33.62 29.00
CA ASP A 250 -4.64 32.36 29.76
C ASP A 250 -4.48 31.12 28.85
N LEU A 251 -4.98 31.20 27.61
CA LEU A 251 -4.77 30.18 26.58
C LEU A 251 -3.37 30.24 25.97
N THR A 252 -2.80 31.43 25.81
CA THR A 252 -1.48 31.56 25.16
C THR A 252 -0.35 31.50 26.19
N GLN A 253 -0.50 32.10 27.36
CA GLN A 253 0.55 32.34 28.35
C GLN A 253 1.79 33.03 27.74
N GLY A 254 1.56 33.94 26.77
CA GLY A 254 2.64 34.56 25.99
C GLY A 254 3.35 33.61 25.01
N ARG A 255 2.86 32.38 24.83
CA ARG A 255 3.37 31.40 23.86
C ARG A 255 2.56 31.42 22.57
N THR A 256 3.29 31.54 21.46
CA THR A 256 2.76 31.50 20.08
C THR A 256 3.36 30.36 19.26
N ASP A 257 3.96 29.37 19.94
CA ASP A 257 4.66 28.22 19.34
C ASP A 257 3.73 27.04 19.04
N ALA A 258 2.41 27.26 19.03
CA ALA A 258 1.40 26.24 18.77
C ALA A 258 0.13 26.85 18.21
N ASP A 259 -0.53 26.13 17.31
CA ASP A 259 -1.92 26.42 16.97
C ASP A 259 -2.84 25.98 18.11
N ILE A 260 -3.90 26.74 18.38
CA ILE A 260 -4.84 26.46 19.46
C ILE A 260 -6.17 26.03 18.85
N MET A 261 -6.75 24.96 19.36
CA MET A 261 -8.07 24.50 18.97
C MET A 261 -8.93 24.34 20.22
N LEU A 262 -10.04 25.07 20.29
CA LEU A 262 -11.08 24.85 21.28
C LEU A 262 -12.20 24.01 20.70
N LEU A 263 -12.71 23.10 21.52
CA LEU A 263 -13.70 22.10 21.19
C LEU A 263 -14.82 22.19 22.21
N PHE A 264 -16.06 22.18 21.74
CA PHE A 264 -17.25 22.28 22.58
C PHE A 264 -18.14 21.07 22.32
N LEU A 265 -18.41 20.28 23.35
CA LEU A 265 -19.27 19.10 23.27
C LEU A 265 -20.60 19.36 23.95
N SER A 266 -21.68 19.36 23.18
CA SER A 266 -23.04 19.31 23.71
C SER A 266 -23.62 17.91 23.53
N ALA A 267 -24.11 17.29 24.60
CA ALA A 267 -24.85 16.05 24.58
C ALA A 267 -26.33 16.25 24.22
N ASN A 268 -26.79 17.49 24.12
CA ASN A 268 -28.19 17.80 23.85
C ASN A 268 -29.15 16.99 24.75
N ALA A 269 -30.19 16.37 24.18
CA ALA A 269 -31.21 15.64 24.92
C ALA A 269 -30.78 14.20 25.27
N ILE A 270 -29.49 13.86 25.11
CA ILE A 270 -28.97 12.53 25.41
C ILE A 270 -29.07 12.25 26.91
N ALA A 271 -29.71 11.13 27.24
CA ALA A 271 -29.85 10.63 28.59
C ALA A 271 -28.78 9.56 28.87
N PHE A 272 -27.91 9.81 29.85
CA PHE A 272 -26.88 8.85 30.26
C PHE A 272 -27.49 7.83 31.23
N ALA A 273 -27.30 6.55 30.94
CA ALA A 273 -27.81 5.46 31.77
C ALA A 273 -27.14 5.41 33.16
N LYS A 274 -25.94 5.99 33.30
CA LYS A 274 -25.20 6.12 34.55
C LYS A 274 -24.49 7.47 34.62
N LYS A 275 -24.24 7.93 35.84
CA LYS A 275 -23.35 9.06 36.09
C LYS A 275 -22.00 8.82 35.42
N THR A 276 -21.49 9.84 34.74
CA THR A 276 -20.17 9.80 34.08
C THR A 276 -19.28 10.86 34.71
N ASP A 277 -18.10 10.43 35.20
CA ASP A 277 -17.10 11.29 35.84
C ASP A 277 -15.98 11.73 34.86
N ASP A 278 -16.09 11.35 33.59
CA ASP A 278 -15.24 11.87 32.52
C ASP A 278 -15.36 13.42 32.48
N PRO A 279 -14.24 14.16 32.51
CA PRO A 279 -14.25 15.61 32.64
C PRO A 279 -14.88 16.38 31.47
N TRP A 280 -14.99 15.76 30.28
CA TRP A 280 -15.59 16.37 29.10
C TRP A 280 -17.03 15.89 28.86
N TYR A 281 -17.30 14.62 29.16
CA TYR A 281 -18.65 14.01 29.11
C TYR A 281 -19.44 14.13 30.42
N ALA A 282 -18.94 14.88 31.40
CA ALA A 282 -19.47 14.93 32.76
C ALA A 282 -21.00 15.05 32.79
N ALA A 283 -21.64 14.02 33.33
CA ALA A 283 -23.10 13.91 33.39
C ALA A 283 -23.51 13.53 34.81
N SER A 284 -23.87 14.54 35.61
CA SER A 284 -24.25 14.37 37.02
C SER A 284 -25.66 14.84 37.36
N THR A 285 -26.37 15.47 36.42
CA THR A 285 -27.73 15.99 36.66
C THR A 285 -28.74 14.85 36.61
N ALA A 286 -29.13 14.35 37.78
CA ALA A 286 -30.06 13.22 37.89
C ALA A 286 -31.52 13.67 37.71
N VAL A 287 -32.24 12.97 36.84
CA VAL A 287 -33.69 13.14 36.62
C VAL A 287 -34.36 11.78 36.79
N ASN A 288 -35.39 11.72 37.64
CA ASN A 288 -36.14 10.50 37.90
C ASN A 288 -37.35 10.43 36.96
N PHE A 289 -37.41 9.37 36.15
CA PHE A 289 -38.53 9.03 35.31
C PHE A 289 -39.36 7.94 35.97
N THR A 290 -40.68 8.09 35.95
CA THR A 290 -41.60 7.06 36.45
C THR A 290 -42.33 6.45 35.27
N THR A 291 -42.01 5.21 34.95
CA THR A 291 -42.68 4.44 33.91
C THR A 291 -43.79 3.61 34.54
N VAL A 292 -44.99 3.70 33.96
CA VAL A 292 -46.12 2.87 34.36
C VAL A 292 -46.05 1.56 33.59
N LEU A 293 -45.75 0.47 34.27
CA LEU A 293 -45.81 -0.86 33.67
C LEU A 293 -47.26 -1.35 33.63
N ARG A 294 -47.67 -1.79 32.45
CA ARG A 294 -48.97 -2.41 32.19
C ARG A 294 -48.78 -3.86 31.75
N ASP A 295 -49.70 -4.73 32.09
CA ASP A 295 -49.69 -6.12 31.61
C ASP A 295 -50.21 -6.24 30.16
N GLU A 296 -50.26 -7.46 29.63
CA GLU A 296 -50.76 -7.75 28.28
C GLU A 296 -52.23 -7.33 28.07
N ASN A 297 -53.01 -7.20 29.15
CA ASN A 297 -54.40 -6.74 29.12
C ASN A 297 -54.53 -5.22 29.26
N GLY A 298 -53.41 -4.51 29.46
CA GLY A 298 -53.36 -3.07 29.69
C GLY A 298 -53.62 -2.64 31.13
N ASP A 299 -53.76 -3.59 32.06
CA ASP A 299 -53.99 -3.31 33.48
C ASP A 299 -52.71 -2.82 34.16
N PHE A 300 -52.87 -1.93 35.12
CA PHE A 300 -51.76 -1.37 35.88
C PHE A 300 -51.06 -2.45 36.72
N VAL A 301 -49.74 -2.58 36.57
CA VAL A 301 -48.92 -3.53 37.34
C VAL A 301 -48.17 -2.81 38.47
N LYS A 302 -47.26 -1.89 38.09
CA LYS A 302 -46.43 -1.14 39.05
C LYS A 302 -45.83 0.11 38.39
N ASN A 303 -45.46 1.07 39.23
CA ASN A 303 -44.57 2.15 38.82
C ASN A 303 -43.12 1.68 38.95
N GLU A 304 -42.34 1.86 37.89
CA GLU A 304 -40.90 1.66 37.91
C GLU A 304 -40.22 3.03 37.80
N THR A 305 -39.38 3.35 38.77
CA THR A 305 -38.61 4.60 38.76
C THR A 305 -37.22 4.32 38.21
N SER A 306 -36.85 4.97 37.12
CA SER A 306 -35.50 4.94 36.57
C SER A 306 -34.87 6.33 36.69
N THR A 307 -33.60 6.38 37.08
CA THR A 307 -32.84 7.63 37.13
C THR A 307 -31.97 7.71 35.88
N GLN A 308 -32.10 8.80 35.14
CA GLN A 308 -31.21 9.13 34.03
C GLN A 308 -30.38 10.35 34.39
N TYR A 309 -29.21 10.49 33.76
CA TYR A 309 -28.28 11.58 34.01
C TYR A 309 -28.13 12.42 32.75
N PHE A 310 -28.12 13.74 32.89
CA PHE A 310 -27.86 14.68 31.80
C PHE A 310 -26.51 15.36 31.99
N GLN A 311 -25.94 15.84 30.89
CA GLN A 311 -24.67 16.57 30.90
C GLN A 311 -24.77 17.78 31.82
N THR A 312 -23.72 18.01 32.60
CA THR A 312 -23.68 19.08 33.61
C THR A 312 -23.59 20.46 32.97
N GLU A 313 -22.86 20.55 31.86
CA GLU A 313 -22.66 21.79 31.09
C GLU A 313 -23.46 21.72 29.79
N VAL A 314 -24.00 22.85 29.33
CA VAL A 314 -24.70 22.93 28.04
C VAL A 314 -23.78 22.59 26.87
N ALA A 315 -22.54 23.08 26.90
CA ALA A 315 -21.47 22.69 26.02
C ALA A 315 -20.16 22.62 26.82
N SER A 316 -19.56 21.44 26.88
CA SER A 316 -18.32 21.19 27.63
C SER A 316 -17.09 21.58 26.80
N PRO A 317 -16.25 22.50 27.29
CA PRO A 317 -15.08 22.98 26.55
C PRO A 317 -13.85 22.08 26.78
N LEU A 318 -13.04 21.92 25.73
CA LEU A 318 -11.75 21.25 25.75
C LEU A 318 -10.80 22.04 24.83
N GLY A 319 -9.57 22.27 25.28
CA GLY A 319 -8.56 22.98 24.51
C GLY A 319 -7.39 22.08 24.15
N CYS A 320 -6.85 22.26 22.95
CA CYS A 320 -5.65 21.58 22.47
C CYS A 320 -4.63 22.58 21.92
N ARG A 321 -3.34 22.33 22.19
CA ARG A 321 -2.21 22.92 21.46
C ARG A 321 -1.72 21.92 20.43
N LEU A 322 -1.56 22.35 19.19
CA LEU A 322 -0.98 21.58 18.11
C LEU A 322 0.36 22.19 17.71
N GLN A 323 1.39 21.35 17.71
CA GLN A 323 2.74 21.72 17.33
C GLN A 323 3.27 20.72 16.31
N ASP A 324 3.97 21.24 15.32
CA ASP A 324 4.62 20.49 14.26
C ASP A 324 6.10 20.80 14.24
N GLN A 325 6.88 19.81 13.81
CA GLN A 325 8.32 19.88 13.71
C GLN A 325 8.75 19.09 12.48
N PHE A 326 9.72 19.63 11.76
CA PHE A 326 10.35 18.95 10.65
C PHE A 326 11.84 18.74 10.96
N CYS A 327 12.48 17.75 10.33
CA CYS A 327 13.91 17.53 10.49
C CYS A 327 14.58 17.01 9.21
N ASN A 328 15.87 17.30 9.08
CA ASN A 328 16.74 16.62 8.12
C ASN A 328 17.30 15.32 8.72
N PRO A 329 16.96 14.13 8.19
CA PRO A 329 17.43 12.85 8.73
C PRO A 329 18.95 12.63 8.58
N ASN A 330 19.63 13.41 7.73
CA ASN A 330 21.08 13.31 7.51
C ASN A 330 21.91 14.10 8.54
N LYS A 331 21.25 14.80 9.46
CA LYS A 331 21.87 15.57 10.54
C LYS A 331 21.45 15.02 11.90
N PRO A 332 22.27 15.19 12.95
CA PRO A 332 21.84 14.93 14.32
C PRO A 332 20.57 15.70 14.67
N LEU A 333 19.62 15.06 15.36
CA LEU A 333 18.28 15.62 15.63
C LEU A 333 18.31 16.91 16.46
N ASP A 334 19.33 17.11 17.28
CA ASP A 334 19.53 18.31 18.09
C ASP A 334 19.89 19.56 17.26
N VAL A 335 20.43 19.37 16.05
CA VAL A 335 20.84 20.47 15.16
C VAL A 335 20.01 20.50 13.88
N GLY A 336 19.56 19.34 13.38
CA GLY A 336 18.88 19.20 12.10
C GLY A 336 17.36 19.33 12.15
N CYS A 337 16.78 19.64 13.30
CA CYS A 337 15.34 19.79 13.49
C CYS A 337 14.95 21.25 13.71
N SER A 338 13.81 21.66 13.18
CA SER A 338 13.18 22.91 13.60
C SER A 338 12.71 22.82 15.06
N PRO A 339 12.55 23.94 15.79
CA PRO A 339 11.74 23.92 17.00
C PRO A 339 10.31 23.46 16.70
N LEU A 340 9.63 22.94 17.72
CA LEU A 340 8.19 22.67 17.66
C LEU A 340 7.45 24.02 17.52
N GLY A 341 6.61 24.13 16.51
CA GLY A 341 5.92 25.38 16.16
C GLY A 341 4.56 25.12 15.51
N PRO A 342 3.82 26.18 15.16
CA PRO A 342 2.62 26.08 14.32
C PRO A 342 2.92 25.45 12.95
N ILE A 343 1.94 24.76 12.35
CA ILE A 343 2.15 24.00 11.09
C ILE A 343 2.61 24.89 9.92
N PHE A 344 2.16 26.14 9.89
CA PHE A 344 2.47 27.10 8.82
C PHE A 344 3.63 28.02 9.16
N ASP A 345 4.29 27.85 10.30
CA ASP A 345 5.32 28.77 10.75
C ASP A 345 6.54 28.77 9.79
N PRO A 346 7.10 29.94 9.42
CA PRO A 346 8.36 30.05 8.68
C PRO A 346 9.54 29.33 9.33
N VAL A 347 9.43 28.85 10.57
CA VAL A 347 10.32 27.86 11.17
C VAL A 347 10.47 26.59 10.31
N THR A 348 9.47 26.21 9.51
CA THR A 348 9.59 25.16 8.48
C THR A 348 10.65 25.52 7.41
N ARG A 349 10.93 26.81 7.19
CA ARG A 349 12.01 27.29 6.31
C ARG A 349 13.40 27.11 6.94
N SER A 350 13.51 27.00 8.27
CA SER A 350 14.82 26.87 8.92
C SER A 350 15.47 25.51 8.66
N ILE A 351 14.72 24.51 8.17
CA ILE A 351 15.31 23.22 7.77
C ILE A 351 15.88 23.25 6.38
N ALA A 352 15.35 24.11 5.50
CA ALA A 352 15.99 24.39 4.22
C ALA A 352 17.41 24.95 4.45
N GLU A 353 17.66 25.67 5.54
CA GLU A 353 19.01 26.13 5.93
C GLU A 353 19.96 24.98 6.31
N PHE A 354 19.44 23.82 6.69
CA PHE A 354 20.22 22.62 7.00
C PHE A 354 20.39 21.69 5.79
N ASP A 355 19.70 21.97 4.69
CA ASP A 355 19.89 21.28 3.42
C ASP A 355 21.06 21.93 2.66
N GLU A 356 21.87 21.11 1.99
CA GLU A 356 22.92 21.63 1.09
C GLU A 356 22.27 22.33 -0.13
N ASP A 357 21.09 21.86 -0.54
CA ASP A 357 20.23 22.49 -1.54
C ASP A 357 19.06 23.20 -0.86
N TYR A 358 19.29 24.45 -0.46
CA TYR A 358 18.29 25.28 0.22
C TYR A 358 16.98 25.41 -0.59
N GLU A 359 17.07 25.73 -1.89
CA GLU A 359 15.90 25.93 -2.74
C GLU A 359 15.13 24.62 -2.94
N GLY A 360 15.83 23.52 -3.15
CA GLY A 360 15.21 22.20 -3.25
C GLY A 360 14.55 21.76 -1.95
N GLY A 361 15.21 21.95 -0.81
CA GLY A 361 14.65 21.64 0.52
C GLY A 361 13.40 22.45 0.82
N LEU A 362 13.43 23.76 0.50
CA LEU A 362 12.29 24.64 0.65
C LEU A 362 11.11 24.21 -0.25
N ALA A 363 11.38 23.85 -1.50
CA ALA A 363 10.37 23.35 -2.43
C ALA A 363 9.74 22.02 -1.94
N ARG A 364 10.54 21.08 -1.43
CA ARG A 364 10.03 19.80 -0.88
C ARG A 364 9.09 20.01 0.29
N LEU A 365 9.52 20.80 1.27
CA LEU A 365 8.72 21.08 2.47
C LEU A 365 7.51 21.95 2.14
N GLY A 366 7.66 22.91 1.24
CA GLY A 366 6.57 23.74 0.73
C GLY A 366 5.51 22.91 0.03
N TRP A 367 5.91 22.00 -0.86
CA TRP A 367 4.99 21.09 -1.54
C TRP A 367 4.30 20.13 -0.57
N PHE A 368 5.05 19.53 0.36
CA PHE A 368 4.47 18.65 1.37
C PHE A 368 3.46 19.40 2.25
N THR A 369 3.82 20.56 2.80
CA THR A 369 2.89 21.37 3.61
C THR A 369 1.66 21.80 2.80
N PHE A 370 1.81 22.08 1.50
CA PHE A 370 0.70 22.38 0.60
C PHE A 370 -0.23 21.17 0.38
N ILE A 371 0.32 19.96 0.19
CA ILE A 371 -0.46 18.70 0.14
C ILE A 371 -1.28 18.53 1.43
N LEU A 372 -0.70 18.89 2.58
CA LEU A 372 -1.36 18.72 3.88
C LEU A 372 -2.42 19.80 4.18
N GLN A 373 -2.38 20.99 3.54
CA GLN A 373 -3.13 22.18 3.97
C GLN A 373 -4.64 21.96 4.18
N ASP A 374 -5.34 21.33 3.24
CA ASP A 374 -6.80 21.20 3.31
C ASP A 374 -7.27 19.93 4.04
N MET A 375 -6.48 18.85 3.98
CA MET A 375 -6.87 17.52 4.49
C MET A 375 -6.45 17.27 5.95
N VAL A 376 -5.51 18.05 6.49
CA VAL A 376 -4.75 17.69 7.71
C VAL A 376 -4.96 18.68 8.85
N ALA A 377 -5.68 19.78 8.64
CA ALA A 377 -6.04 20.64 9.76
C ALA A 377 -7.04 19.89 10.66
N LEU A 378 -6.67 19.57 11.90
CA LEU A 378 -7.48 18.71 12.77
C LEU A 378 -8.92 19.23 12.98
N HIS A 379 -9.09 20.55 13.00
CA HIS A 379 -10.40 21.19 13.08
C HIS A 379 -11.34 20.82 11.93
N ASN A 380 -10.80 20.46 10.76
CA ASN A 380 -11.58 20.03 9.59
C ASN A 380 -12.24 18.67 9.81
N VAL A 381 -11.57 17.75 10.52
CA VAL A 381 -12.14 16.44 10.87
C VAL A 381 -13.41 16.64 11.69
N VAL A 382 -13.31 17.47 12.74
CA VAL A 382 -14.44 17.77 13.65
C VAL A 382 -15.53 18.56 12.95
N ARG A 383 -15.18 19.63 12.22
CA ARG A 383 -16.14 20.51 11.54
C ARG A 383 -16.96 19.78 10.47
N THR A 384 -16.34 18.86 9.74
CA THR A 384 -16.97 18.19 8.60
C THR A 384 -17.80 16.99 9.03
N MET A 385 -17.31 16.15 9.95
CA MET A 385 -18.01 14.92 10.35
C MET A 385 -18.76 15.03 11.68
N GLY A 386 -18.49 16.05 12.50
CA GLY A 386 -19.17 16.28 13.77
C GLY A 386 -19.17 15.03 14.67
N ALA A 387 -20.35 14.69 15.19
CA ALA A 387 -20.53 13.57 16.11
C ALA A 387 -20.13 12.19 15.55
N HIS A 388 -20.05 12.02 14.23
CA HIS A 388 -19.61 10.76 13.62
C HIS A 388 -18.13 10.44 13.91
N THR A 389 -17.36 11.44 14.35
CA THR A 389 -15.97 11.27 14.77
C THR A 389 -15.81 10.79 16.20
N LEU A 390 -16.89 10.69 16.98
CA LEU A 390 -16.84 10.26 18.37
C LEU A 390 -17.04 8.75 18.45
N GLN A 391 -16.08 8.02 19.01
CA GLN A 391 -16.26 6.61 19.35
C GLN A 391 -17.35 6.42 20.42
N SER A 392 -17.55 7.41 21.30
CA SER A 392 -18.62 7.38 22.30
C SER A 392 -20.01 7.21 21.67
N ARG A 393 -20.21 7.73 20.45
CA ARG A 393 -21.45 7.64 19.68
C ARG A 393 -21.82 6.21 19.29
N TYR A 394 -20.86 5.28 19.15
CA TYR A 394 -21.18 3.87 18.90
C TYR A 394 -21.88 3.18 20.08
N ARG A 395 -21.93 3.83 21.25
CA ARG A 395 -22.67 3.37 22.44
C ARG A 395 -23.96 4.17 22.68
N LEU A 396 -24.33 5.05 21.76
CA LEU A 396 -25.58 5.80 21.77
C LEU A 396 -26.67 4.98 21.09
N THR A 397 -27.79 4.78 21.76
CA THR A 397 -28.94 4.06 21.21
C THR A 397 -29.82 4.99 20.38
N SER A 398 -30.66 4.42 19.51
CA SER A 398 -31.54 5.19 18.61
C SER A 398 -32.57 6.08 19.34
N ASP A 399 -32.89 5.76 20.59
CA ASP A 399 -33.78 6.54 21.46
C ASP A 399 -33.06 7.70 22.19
N GLY A 400 -31.76 7.91 21.98
CA GLY A 400 -30.99 8.97 22.62
C GLY A 400 -30.46 8.60 24.01
N THR A 401 -30.41 7.30 24.34
CA THR A 401 -29.84 6.82 25.60
C THR A 401 -28.36 6.48 25.41
N GLN A 402 -27.48 7.15 26.16
CA GLN A 402 -26.06 6.88 26.15
C GLN A 402 -25.72 5.73 27.10
N GLY A 403 -25.16 4.65 26.54
CA GLY A 403 -24.59 3.55 27.31
C GLY A 403 -23.39 3.99 28.13
N GLN A 404 -22.95 3.15 29.08
CA GLN A 404 -21.86 3.49 29.99
C GLN A 404 -20.57 3.86 29.22
N LEU A 405 -20.04 5.03 29.53
CA LEU A 405 -18.75 5.51 29.06
C LEU A 405 -17.66 5.26 30.12
N PRO A 406 -16.41 4.98 29.71
CA PRO A 406 -15.27 4.97 30.61
C PRO A 406 -14.90 6.40 31.06
N ASP A 407 -14.19 6.53 32.18
CA ASP A 407 -13.80 7.83 32.75
C ASP A 407 -12.77 8.61 31.90
N ASN A 408 -12.18 7.96 30.90
CA ASN A 408 -11.23 8.53 29.95
C ASN A 408 -11.78 8.53 28.51
N GLN A 409 -13.10 8.54 28.34
CA GLN A 409 -13.75 8.54 27.03
C GLN A 409 -13.27 9.71 26.16
N TRP A 410 -13.12 10.91 26.74
CA TRP A 410 -12.60 12.07 25.99
C TRP A 410 -11.22 11.78 25.39
N MET A 411 -10.33 11.08 26.09
CA MET A 411 -9.01 10.74 25.59
C MET A 411 -9.10 9.77 24.41
N ILE A 412 -10.04 8.82 24.46
CA ILE A 412 -10.28 7.87 23.37
C ILE A 412 -10.74 8.61 22.12
N ASP A 413 -11.69 9.54 22.26
CA ASP A 413 -12.23 10.30 21.13
C ASP A 413 -11.18 11.24 20.52
N ILE A 414 -10.43 11.99 21.35
CA ILE A 414 -9.36 12.88 20.87
C ILE A 414 -8.22 12.08 20.22
N LYS A 415 -7.86 10.91 20.76
CA LYS A 415 -6.88 10.02 20.12
C LYS A 415 -7.36 9.56 18.76
N TYR A 416 -8.62 9.14 18.66
CA TYR A 416 -9.19 8.70 17.40
C TYR A 416 -9.19 9.82 16.36
N TRP A 417 -9.45 11.08 16.74
CA TRP A 417 -9.35 12.20 15.81
C TRP A 417 -7.96 12.39 15.22
N LEU A 418 -6.91 12.21 16.03
CA LEU A 418 -5.54 12.24 15.51
C LEU A 418 -5.23 11.03 14.64
N GLU A 419 -5.78 9.85 14.93
CA GLU A 419 -5.66 8.68 14.04
C GLU A 419 -6.35 8.93 12.68
N ILE A 420 -7.54 9.54 12.65
CA ILE A 420 -8.20 10.01 11.42
C ILE A 420 -7.29 11.00 10.68
N ASN A 421 -6.72 11.96 11.41
CA ASN A 421 -5.83 12.96 10.84
C ASN A 421 -4.58 12.33 10.19
N LEU A 422 -3.97 11.34 10.83
CA LEU A 422 -2.83 10.59 10.29
C LEU A 422 -3.20 9.78 9.04
N ALA A 423 -4.36 9.13 9.03
CA ALA A 423 -4.88 8.47 7.84
C ALA A 423 -5.13 9.47 6.70
N SER A 424 -5.66 10.65 6.99
CA SER A 424 -5.82 11.74 6.01
C SER A 424 -4.48 12.20 5.44
N MET A 425 -3.41 12.25 6.25
CA MET A 425 -2.07 12.60 5.76
C MET A 425 -1.51 11.57 4.78
N GLN A 426 -1.66 10.28 5.08
CA GLN A 426 -1.25 9.20 4.17
C GLN A 426 -2.03 9.26 2.86
N ALA A 427 -3.36 9.46 2.96
CA ALA A 427 -4.22 9.61 1.80
C ALA A 427 -3.85 10.85 0.97
N ALA A 428 -3.55 11.99 1.60
CA ALA A 428 -3.21 13.24 0.91
C ALA A 428 -1.96 13.09 0.04
N ALA A 429 -0.89 12.44 0.56
CA ALA A 429 0.32 12.17 -0.22
C ALA A 429 0.04 11.35 -1.48
N VAL A 430 -0.80 10.31 -1.34
CA VAL A 430 -1.18 9.44 -2.46
C VAL A 430 -2.11 10.14 -3.46
N LEU A 431 -3.12 10.86 -2.96
CA LEU A 431 -4.10 11.56 -3.80
C LEU A 431 -3.45 12.69 -4.59
N ALA A 432 -2.48 13.41 -4.01
CA ALA A 432 -1.73 14.42 -4.73
C ALA A 432 -1.02 13.84 -5.96
N ALA A 433 -0.37 12.67 -5.81
CA ALA A 433 0.30 11.98 -6.91
C ALA A 433 -0.69 11.39 -7.94
N GLN A 434 -1.87 10.94 -7.51
CA GLN A 434 -2.91 10.43 -8.42
C GLN A 434 -3.54 11.54 -9.26
N GLY A 435 -3.75 12.72 -8.68
CA GLY A 435 -4.49 13.80 -9.31
C GLY A 435 -6.01 13.59 -9.33
N PRO A 436 -6.76 14.46 -10.05
CA PRO A 436 -8.21 14.36 -10.16
C PRO A 436 -8.63 13.09 -10.89
N LYS A 437 -9.66 12.40 -10.38
CA LYS A 437 -10.14 11.15 -10.98
C LYS A 437 -11.14 11.38 -12.10
N ASN A 438 -11.92 12.45 -12.00
CA ASN A 438 -13.07 12.73 -12.85
C ASN A 438 -13.06 14.20 -13.31
N ALA A 439 -13.73 14.50 -14.43
CA ALA A 439 -13.85 15.86 -14.97
C ALA A 439 -14.49 16.87 -13.99
N VAL A 440 -15.24 16.39 -12.98
CA VAL A 440 -15.81 17.23 -11.92
C VAL A 440 -14.75 17.68 -10.90
N GLU A 441 -13.75 16.84 -10.64
CA GLU A 441 -12.66 17.15 -9.70
C GLU A 441 -11.54 17.94 -10.37
N GLU A 442 -11.33 17.75 -11.67
CA GLU A 442 -10.28 18.42 -12.45
C GLU A 442 -10.18 19.94 -12.21
N PRO A 443 -11.27 20.74 -12.25
CA PRO A 443 -11.18 22.17 -11.98
C PRO A 443 -10.79 22.50 -10.52
N LEU A 444 -11.03 21.58 -9.58
CA LEU A 444 -10.70 21.76 -8.16
C LEU A 444 -9.22 21.44 -7.88
N TYR A 445 -8.63 20.52 -8.63
CA TYR A 445 -7.23 20.12 -8.53
C TYR A 445 -6.33 20.92 -9.47
N SER A 446 -6.27 22.23 -9.22
CA SER A 446 -5.70 23.20 -10.16
C SER A 446 -4.23 23.55 -9.91
N VAL A 447 -3.64 23.09 -8.80
CA VAL A 447 -2.24 23.39 -8.48
C VAL A 447 -1.35 22.22 -8.92
N LYS A 448 -0.62 22.45 -10.01
CA LYS A 448 0.34 21.49 -10.55
C LYS A 448 1.74 21.77 -10.02
N PRO A 449 2.62 20.76 -9.94
CA PRO A 449 4.03 20.99 -9.64
C PRO A 449 4.63 21.95 -10.67
N ASN A 450 5.32 22.98 -10.19
CA ASN A 450 5.99 24.00 -10.99
C ASN A 450 7.52 23.82 -10.96
N LEU A 451 8.04 23.23 -9.90
CA LEU A 451 9.48 22.96 -9.73
C LEU A 451 9.79 21.48 -10.00
N THR A 452 11.03 21.21 -10.43
CA THR A 452 11.51 19.84 -10.71
C THR A 452 11.38 18.94 -9.48
N VAL A 453 11.64 19.48 -8.30
CA VAL A 453 11.55 18.79 -7.02
C VAL A 453 10.13 18.35 -6.70
N GLU A 454 9.14 19.21 -6.96
CA GLU A 454 7.72 18.90 -6.76
C GLU A 454 7.27 17.81 -7.73
N PHE A 455 7.72 17.90 -8.99
CA PHE A 455 7.48 16.90 -10.02
C PHE A 455 8.08 15.54 -9.65
N ASP A 456 9.30 15.52 -9.10
CA ASP A 456 9.97 14.30 -8.64
C ASP A 456 9.22 13.68 -7.46
N MET A 457 8.73 14.47 -6.51
CA MET A 457 7.89 13.95 -5.42
C MET A 457 6.60 13.31 -5.93
N CYS A 458 5.97 13.90 -6.94
CA CYS A 458 4.76 13.38 -7.58
C CYS A 458 4.98 12.05 -8.33
N HIS A 459 6.05 11.96 -9.12
CA HIS A 459 6.34 10.78 -9.95
C HIS A 459 7.00 9.64 -9.18
N ASN A 460 7.45 9.94 -7.96
CA ASN A 460 8.07 8.96 -7.07
C ASN A 460 7.21 8.69 -5.84
N GLN A 461 5.91 8.47 -6.00
CA GLN A 461 5.04 8.09 -4.89
C GLN A 461 4.86 6.56 -4.83
N LYS A 462 5.25 5.95 -3.71
CA LYS A 462 5.04 4.51 -3.43
C LYS A 462 3.68 4.26 -2.81
N ILE A 463 3.08 3.16 -3.22
CA ILE A 463 1.89 2.57 -2.61
C ILE A 463 2.06 1.06 -2.53
N LEU A 464 1.21 0.39 -1.76
CA LEU A 464 1.08 -1.06 -1.80
C LEU A 464 -0.06 -1.44 -2.76
N SER A 465 0.13 -2.46 -3.59
CA SER A 465 -0.88 -2.98 -4.52
C SER A 465 -0.77 -4.49 -4.64
N LYS A 466 -1.89 -5.18 -4.42
CA LYS A 466 -1.99 -6.64 -4.63
C LYS A 466 -2.14 -7.03 -6.10
N ASP A 467 -2.45 -6.07 -6.97
CA ASP A 467 -2.68 -6.30 -8.41
C ASP A 467 -1.38 -6.31 -9.22
N HIS A 468 -0.27 -5.89 -8.60
CA HIS A 468 1.02 -5.72 -9.25
C HIS A 468 2.11 -6.43 -8.43
N SER A 469 3.24 -6.73 -9.07
CA SER A 469 4.39 -7.32 -8.39
C SER A 469 5.68 -6.65 -8.86
N SER A 470 6.52 -6.26 -7.91
CA SER A 470 7.84 -5.67 -8.20
C SER A 470 8.91 -6.76 -8.31
N PHE A 471 9.87 -6.57 -9.22
CA PHE A 471 10.99 -7.50 -9.40
C PHE A 471 12.31 -6.79 -9.68
N SER A 472 13.42 -7.43 -9.31
CA SER A 472 14.76 -6.88 -9.51
C SER A 472 15.20 -7.00 -10.97
N VAL A 473 15.21 -5.89 -11.72
CA VAL A 473 15.72 -5.84 -13.10
C VAL A 473 17.20 -6.24 -13.16
N LEU A 474 18.01 -5.82 -12.18
CA LEU A 474 19.41 -6.20 -12.08
C LEU A 474 19.56 -7.71 -11.90
N GLY A 475 18.80 -8.30 -10.95
CA GLY A 475 18.83 -9.74 -10.70
C GLY A 475 18.39 -10.54 -11.94
N LEU A 476 17.33 -10.09 -12.62
CA LEU A 476 16.87 -10.68 -13.87
C LEU A 476 17.95 -10.60 -14.95
N GLY A 477 18.56 -9.43 -15.12
CA GLY A 477 19.62 -9.19 -16.10
C GLY A 477 20.85 -10.07 -15.87
N VAL A 478 21.32 -10.18 -14.62
CA VAL A 478 22.45 -11.06 -14.25
C VAL A 478 22.12 -12.52 -14.55
N THR A 479 20.91 -12.97 -14.23
CA THR A 479 20.48 -14.35 -14.46
C THR A 479 20.45 -14.69 -15.95
N ILE A 480 19.89 -13.79 -16.77
CA ILE A 480 19.87 -13.94 -18.23
C ILE A 480 21.30 -13.95 -18.78
N ALA A 481 22.17 -13.02 -18.36
CA ALA A 481 23.54 -12.93 -18.84
C ALA A 481 24.37 -14.18 -18.51
N VAL A 482 24.31 -14.66 -17.26
CA VAL A 482 25.04 -15.87 -16.84
C VAL A 482 24.49 -17.11 -17.54
N GLY A 483 23.17 -17.24 -17.65
CA GLY A 483 22.53 -18.34 -18.39
C GLY A 483 22.97 -18.37 -19.86
N LEU A 484 22.97 -17.21 -20.52
CA LEU A 484 23.42 -17.07 -21.90
C LEU A 484 24.90 -17.41 -22.07
N LEU A 485 25.76 -16.98 -21.14
CA LEU A 485 27.19 -17.32 -21.14
C LEU A 485 27.43 -18.82 -21.00
N ILE A 486 26.67 -19.52 -20.15
CA ILE A 486 26.75 -20.98 -19.98
C ILE A 486 26.35 -21.68 -21.28
N VAL A 487 25.24 -21.27 -21.89
CA VAL A 487 24.75 -21.84 -23.15
C VAL A 487 25.79 -21.63 -24.26
N ILE A 488 26.27 -20.40 -24.45
CA ILE A 488 27.29 -20.07 -25.46
C ILE A 488 28.55 -20.89 -25.21
N SER A 489 29.01 -21.00 -23.97
CA SER A 489 30.18 -21.80 -23.63
C SER A 489 29.96 -23.28 -23.97
N SER A 490 28.81 -23.84 -23.61
CA SER A 490 28.46 -25.23 -23.91
C SER A 490 28.46 -25.52 -25.42
N TYR A 491 27.90 -24.61 -26.24
CA TYR A 491 27.88 -24.79 -27.69
C TYR A 491 29.23 -24.51 -28.36
N SER A 492 30.05 -23.65 -27.78
CA SER A 492 31.33 -23.21 -28.37
C SER A 492 32.51 -24.07 -27.97
N LEU A 493 32.47 -24.73 -26.81
CA LEU A 493 33.58 -25.54 -26.28
C LEU A 493 33.99 -26.65 -27.25
N ASP A 494 33.04 -27.44 -27.75
CA ASP A 494 33.31 -28.53 -28.68
C ASP A 494 33.93 -28.07 -30.02
N PRO A 495 33.34 -27.10 -30.76
CA PRO A 495 33.92 -26.63 -32.02
C PRO A 495 35.28 -25.94 -31.82
N ILE A 496 35.45 -25.15 -30.75
CA ILE A 496 36.73 -24.49 -30.44
C ILE A 496 37.81 -25.53 -30.11
N MET A 497 37.51 -26.48 -29.21
CA MET A 497 38.46 -27.53 -28.83
C MET A 497 38.81 -28.42 -30.04
N SER A 498 37.81 -28.78 -30.85
CA SER A 498 38.02 -29.55 -32.09
C SER A 498 38.93 -28.79 -33.07
N HIS A 499 38.71 -27.49 -33.25
CA HIS A 499 39.54 -26.66 -34.11
C HIS A 499 40.98 -26.54 -33.59
N LEU A 500 41.17 -26.25 -32.29
CA LEU A 500 42.49 -26.15 -31.66
C LEU A 500 43.26 -27.47 -31.71
N GLN A 501 42.60 -28.58 -31.38
CA GLN A 501 43.23 -29.92 -31.41
C GLN A 501 43.64 -30.32 -32.84
N ARG A 502 42.83 -29.97 -33.86
CA ARG A 502 43.20 -30.16 -35.28
C ARG A 502 44.39 -29.30 -35.69
N LYS A 503 44.38 -28.01 -35.33
CA LYS A 503 45.43 -27.04 -35.69
C LYS A 503 46.79 -27.40 -35.08
N TYR A 504 46.82 -27.77 -33.81
CA TYR A 504 48.07 -28.06 -33.09
C TYR A 504 48.42 -29.55 -33.02
N ARG A 505 47.65 -30.44 -33.68
CA ARG A 505 47.82 -31.91 -33.67
C ARG A 505 47.97 -32.49 -32.25
N MET A 506 47.18 -31.97 -31.32
CA MET A 506 47.22 -32.34 -29.90
C MET A 506 46.12 -33.34 -29.57
N ALA A 507 46.47 -34.37 -28.78
CA ALA A 507 45.52 -35.31 -28.18
C ALA A 507 44.50 -35.96 -29.15
N GLU A 508 44.96 -36.33 -30.34
CA GLU A 508 44.11 -36.83 -31.44
C GLU A 508 43.23 -38.02 -31.05
N TYR A 509 43.77 -38.97 -30.28
CA TYR A 509 43.00 -40.09 -29.75
C TYR A 509 41.83 -39.64 -28.87
N ARG A 510 42.05 -38.69 -27.94
CA ARG A 510 41.01 -38.20 -27.02
C ARG A 510 39.89 -37.48 -27.77
N ARG A 511 40.23 -36.76 -28.84
CA ARG A 511 39.24 -36.11 -29.73
C ARG A 511 38.37 -37.14 -30.44
N LEU A 512 39.01 -38.14 -31.06
CA LEU A 512 38.31 -39.19 -31.78
C LEU A 512 37.43 -40.00 -30.83
N GLU A 513 37.93 -40.35 -29.64
CA GLU A 513 37.17 -41.01 -28.58
C GLU A 513 35.95 -40.19 -28.14
N TRP A 514 36.11 -38.88 -27.87
CA TRP A 514 35.00 -37.98 -27.53
C TRP A 514 33.94 -37.92 -28.63
N SER A 515 34.36 -37.71 -29.88
CA SER A 515 33.45 -37.64 -31.03
C SER A 515 32.70 -38.96 -31.26
N THR A 516 33.39 -40.09 -31.09
CA THR A 516 32.88 -41.44 -31.37
C THR A 516 31.88 -41.90 -30.30
N ASN A 517 32.00 -41.38 -29.07
CA ASN A 517 31.06 -41.61 -27.98
C ASN A 517 29.77 -40.79 -28.10
N GLY A 518 29.65 -39.90 -29.08
CA GLY A 518 28.38 -39.23 -29.37
C GLY A 518 27.31 -40.23 -29.84
N ILE A 519 26.04 -39.99 -29.47
CA ILE A 519 24.92 -40.92 -29.75
C ILE A 519 24.84 -41.30 -31.23
N LEU A 520 24.93 -40.31 -32.12
CA LEU A 520 24.85 -40.53 -33.57
C LEU A 520 26.05 -41.33 -34.10
N GLN A 521 27.23 -41.15 -33.50
CA GLN A 521 28.43 -41.90 -33.86
C GLN A 521 28.41 -43.33 -33.31
N GLN A 522 27.85 -43.56 -32.13
CA GLN A 522 27.60 -44.90 -31.62
C GLN A 522 26.58 -45.65 -32.47
N GLN A 523 25.52 -44.96 -32.89
CA GLN A 523 24.54 -45.52 -33.81
C GLN A 523 25.17 -45.87 -35.17
N ARG A 524 26.02 -44.99 -35.72
CA ARG A 524 26.84 -45.28 -36.91
C ARG A 524 27.67 -46.54 -36.71
N LEU A 525 28.44 -46.63 -35.63
CA LEU A 525 29.31 -47.78 -35.36
C LEU A 525 28.51 -49.08 -35.23
N ALA A 526 27.31 -49.02 -34.66
CA ALA A 526 26.41 -50.16 -34.57
C ALA A 526 25.93 -50.61 -35.96
N PHE A 527 25.60 -49.67 -36.86
CA PHE A 527 25.26 -49.95 -38.25
C PHE A 527 26.45 -50.47 -39.07
N GLU A 528 27.61 -49.85 -38.93
CA GLU A 528 28.86 -50.29 -39.59
C GLU A 528 29.29 -51.68 -39.10
N GLY A 529 29.10 -51.98 -37.81
CA GLY A 529 29.39 -53.29 -37.21
C GLY A 529 28.51 -54.44 -37.75
N VAL A 530 27.32 -54.13 -38.27
CA VAL A 530 26.47 -55.10 -39.01
C VAL A 530 26.64 -54.97 -40.53
N GLY A 531 27.65 -54.22 -40.99
CA GLY A 531 28.01 -54.07 -42.40
C GLY A 531 27.06 -53.18 -43.20
N GLN A 532 26.35 -52.24 -42.57
CA GLN A 532 25.32 -51.41 -43.20
C GLN A 532 25.69 -49.92 -43.29
N GLY A 533 25.43 -49.33 -44.47
CA GLY A 533 25.71 -47.93 -44.82
C GLY A 533 27.19 -47.64 -45.12
N MET A 534 27.47 -46.79 -46.10
CA MET A 534 28.79 -46.16 -46.28
C MET A 534 28.79 -44.76 -45.68
N TRP A 535 29.55 -44.62 -44.61
CA TRP A 535 29.54 -43.42 -43.79
C TRP A 535 30.64 -42.44 -44.20
N SER A 536 30.32 -41.16 -44.13
CA SER A 536 31.23 -40.03 -44.30
C SER A 536 31.22 -39.15 -43.05
N ARG A 537 32.27 -38.33 -42.88
CA ARG A 537 32.49 -37.52 -41.66
C ARG A 537 32.53 -38.37 -40.36
N THR A 538 33.19 -39.52 -40.45
CA THR A 538 33.32 -40.52 -39.38
C THR A 538 34.12 -40.04 -38.17
N ASP A 539 34.84 -38.92 -38.31
CA ASP A 539 35.62 -38.25 -37.27
C ASP A 539 34.93 -36.99 -36.70
N SER A 540 33.66 -36.74 -37.04
CA SER A 540 32.89 -35.56 -36.63
C SER A 540 31.68 -35.92 -35.75
N HIS A 541 31.00 -34.96 -35.13
CA HIS A 541 29.86 -35.28 -34.25
C HIS A 541 28.64 -35.86 -34.99
N VAL A 542 28.41 -35.46 -36.25
CA VAL A 542 27.25 -35.88 -37.03
C VAL A 542 27.74 -36.68 -38.25
N PRO A 543 27.65 -38.02 -38.23
CA PRO A 543 27.99 -38.84 -39.37
C PRO A 543 26.92 -38.73 -40.45
N MET A 544 27.34 -38.82 -41.71
CA MET A 544 26.44 -38.71 -42.86
C MET A 544 26.57 -39.93 -43.75
N THR A 545 25.45 -40.55 -44.11
CA THR A 545 25.40 -41.59 -45.14
C THR A 545 25.50 -40.99 -46.53
N ARG A 546 25.82 -41.81 -47.53
CA ARG A 546 25.66 -41.39 -48.93
C ARG A 546 24.18 -41.37 -49.29
N LYS A 547 23.84 -40.67 -50.38
CA LYS A 547 22.46 -40.59 -50.86
C LYS A 547 21.92 -42.00 -51.17
N ARG A 548 20.70 -42.28 -50.70
CA ARG A 548 19.92 -43.51 -50.96
C ARG A 548 20.51 -44.80 -50.36
N GLU A 549 21.20 -44.71 -49.23
CA GLU A 549 21.65 -45.90 -48.51
C GLU A 549 20.59 -46.42 -47.54
N HIS A 550 20.52 -47.75 -47.43
CA HIS A 550 19.69 -48.42 -46.45
C HIS A 550 20.43 -48.50 -45.11
N LEU A 551 19.71 -48.20 -44.02
CA LEU A 551 20.20 -48.36 -42.65
C LEU A 551 19.76 -49.73 -42.12
N ALA A 552 20.48 -50.27 -41.15
CA ALA A 552 20.12 -51.56 -40.58
C ALA A 552 18.75 -51.48 -39.88
N GLU A 553 17.97 -52.55 -40.00
CA GLU A 553 16.69 -52.68 -39.32
C GLU A 553 16.85 -53.54 -38.06
N LEU A 554 15.86 -53.47 -37.16
CA LEU A 554 15.86 -54.29 -35.96
C LEU A 554 15.40 -55.71 -36.32
N ASP A 555 16.29 -56.67 -36.19
CA ASP A 555 15.96 -58.09 -36.26
C ASP A 555 15.29 -58.52 -34.95
N ILE A 556 13.99 -58.84 -35.06
CA ILE A 556 13.12 -59.28 -33.97
C ILE A 556 12.85 -60.79 -34.00
N SER A 557 13.62 -61.55 -34.79
CA SER A 557 13.46 -63.02 -34.90
C SER A 557 13.57 -63.72 -33.54
N ASN A 558 14.37 -63.18 -32.61
CA ASN A 558 14.33 -63.52 -31.20
C ASN A 558 13.82 -62.34 -30.37
N ARG A 559 12.53 -62.40 -29.97
CA ARG A 559 11.88 -61.33 -29.18
C ARG A 559 12.55 -61.06 -27.83
N SER A 560 13.26 -62.04 -27.26
CA SER A 560 14.00 -61.88 -25.99
C SER A 560 15.40 -61.29 -26.15
N HIS A 561 15.89 -61.16 -27.39
CA HIS A 561 17.21 -60.62 -27.70
C HIS A 561 17.22 -59.92 -29.07
N PRO A 562 16.56 -58.75 -29.21
CA PRO A 562 16.56 -58.01 -30.46
C PRO A 562 17.99 -57.58 -30.83
N ARG A 563 18.32 -57.65 -32.12
CA ARG A 563 19.64 -57.25 -32.65
C ARG A 563 19.48 -56.34 -33.86
N LEU A 564 20.51 -55.59 -34.20
CA LEU A 564 20.58 -54.93 -35.50
C LEU A 564 20.86 -55.98 -36.57
N GLY A 565 20.06 -55.98 -37.64
CA GLY A 565 20.16 -56.92 -38.76
C GLY A 565 20.54 -56.21 -40.06
N SER A 566 21.39 -56.85 -40.86
CA SER A 566 21.77 -56.33 -42.16
C SER A 566 20.64 -56.51 -43.18
N ILE A 567 20.24 -55.45 -43.89
CA ILE A 567 19.42 -55.57 -45.08
C ILE A 567 20.31 -56.07 -46.22
N THR A 568 20.25 -57.37 -46.52
CA THR A 568 20.70 -57.88 -47.82
C THR A 568 19.62 -57.56 -48.83
N VAL A 569 19.95 -56.80 -49.88
CA VAL A 569 19.08 -56.65 -51.05
C VAL A 569 19.06 -57.99 -51.79
N ALA A 570 18.33 -58.95 -51.24
CA ALA A 570 17.77 -60.03 -52.03
C ALA A 570 16.58 -59.44 -52.78
N GLU A 571 16.61 -59.58 -54.09
CA GLU A 571 15.54 -59.21 -55.02
C GLU A 571 14.17 -59.54 -54.41
N LYS A 572 13.41 -58.48 -54.13
CA LYS A 572 12.13 -58.54 -53.43
C LYS A 572 11.11 -59.25 -54.32
N LYS A 573 11.03 -60.58 -54.26
CA LYS A 573 9.77 -61.28 -54.58
C LYS A 573 8.82 -61.03 -53.42
N GLU A 574 7.74 -60.31 -53.68
CA GLU A 574 6.61 -60.15 -52.77
C GLU A 574 6.18 -61.51 -52.22
N PRO A 575 6.18 -61.70 -50.88
CA PRO A 575 5.34 -62.72 -50.27
C PRO A 575 3.97 -62.10 -50.02
N THR A 576 2.97 -62.72 -50.63
CA THR A 576 1.54 -62.55 -50.41
C THR A 576 1.20 -62.53 -48.93
N LEU A 577 0.45 -61.51 -48.52
CA LEU A 577 -0.18 -61.35 -47.22
C LEU A 577 -1.18 -62.50 -46.99
N SER A 578 -0.81 -63.49 -46.17
CA SER A 578 -1.79 -64.44 -45.60
C SER A 578 -2.17 -63.98 -44.20
N LEU A 579 -3.46 -63.65 -44.05
CA LEU A 579 -4.11 -63.45 -42.76
C LEU A 579 -3.87 -64.66 -41.84
N LEU A 580 -3.32 -64.42 -40.65
CA LEU A 580 -3.54 -65.26 -39.49
C LEU A 580 -4.04 -64.37 -38.35
N THR A 581 -5.34 -64.49 -38.12
CA THR A 581 -6.11 -64.10 -36.94
C THR A 581 -5.61 -64.80 -35.68
N LEU A 582 -5.91 -64.18 -34.53
CA LEU A 582 -5.83 -64.60 -33.11
C LEU A 582 -4.79 -63.76 -32.32
N ASP A 583 -5.11 -63.12 -31.21
CA ASP A 583 -6.30 -63.17 -30.36
C ASP A 583 -6.42 -61.86 -29.56
N LYS A 584 -7.65 -61.36 -29.41
CA LYS A 584 -7.99 -60.19 -28.58
C LYS A 584 -8.39 -60.71 -27.20
N SER A 585 -7.41 -60.93 -26.34
CA SER A 585 -7.61 -60.87 -24.90
C SER A 585 -6.23 -60.83 -24.23
N VAL A 586 -6.17 -60.17 -23.07
CA VAL A 586 -5.00 -59.96 -22.20
C VAL A 586 -4.36 -58.57 -22.37
N CYS A 587 -4.66 -57.74 -21.36
CA CYS A 587 -4.08 -56.45 -20.96
C CYS A 587 -4.76 -55.16 -21.46
N GLU A 588 -6.04 -55.00 -21.11
CA GLU A 588 -6.49 -53.77 -20.45
C GLU A 588 -6.11 -53.86 -18.97
N GLU A 589 -5.27 -52.94 -18.48
CA GLU A 589 -5.33 -52.31 -17.16
C GLU A 589 -4.13 -51.36 -17.01
N MET A 590 -4.33 -50.08 -17.33
CA MET A 590 -3.90 -48.92 -16.55
C MET A 590 -4.31 -47.64 -17.28
N ASP A 591 -5.47 -47.13 -16.90
CA ASP A 591 -5.95 -45.77 -17.15
C ASP A 591 -4.94 -44.74 -16.65
N TRP A 592 -4.68 -43.73 -17.48
CA TRP A 592 -4.63 -42.32 -17.06
C TRP A 592 -5.17 -41.47 -18.21
N ASP A 593 -6.36 -40.90 -17.99
CA ASP A 593 -7.03 -39.90 -18.80
C ASP A 593 -6.15 -38.66 -19.03
N VAL A 594 -6.02 -38.22 -20.29
CA VAL A 594 -5.92 -36.80 -20.63
C VAL A 594 -6.87 -36.51 -21.78
N ALA A 595 -7.74 -35.55 -21.52
CA ALA A 595 -8.88 -35.15 -22.32
C ALA A 595 -8.53 -34.54 -23.70
N THR A 596 -9.54 -34.71 -24.55
CA THR A 596 -9.85 -34.23 -25.90
C THR A 596 -9.78 -32.71 -26.11
N ILE A 597 -9.45 -32.32 -27.35
CA ILE A 597 -10.05 -31.28 -28.24
C ILE A 597 -9.36 -31.55 -29.62
N GLY A 598 -9.98 -31.80 -30.77
CA GLY A 598 -11.31 -31.50 -31.29
C GLY A 598 -11.14 -30.74 -32.62
N HIS A 599 -10.95 -31.43 -33.75
CA HIS A 599 -11.00 -30.83 -35.09
C HIS A 599 -11.86 -31.67 -36.04
N HIS A 600 -13.08 -31.19 -36.29
CA HIS A 600 -14.01 -31.75 -37.27
C HIS A 600 -13.78 -31.16 -38.66
N GLU A 601 -13.54 -32.09 -39.59
CA GLU A 601 -13.92 -32.22 -40.99
C GLU A 601 -14.50 -31.06 -41.83
N ARG A 602 -13.98 -31.05 -43.06
CA ARG A 602 -14.53 -30.43 -44.27
C ARG A 602 -15.75 -31.20 -44.77
N VAL A 603 -16.71 -30.48 -45.32
CA VAL A 603 -17.57 -30.94 -46.42
C VAL A 603 -17.56 -29.88 -47.53
N ARG A 604 -17.37 -30.31 -48.77
CA ARG A 604 -17.56 -29.56 -50.04
C ARG A 604 -18.62 -30.35 -50.84
N PRO A 605 -19.46 -29.74 -51.70
CA PRO A 605 -19.07 -29.56 -53.12
C PRO A 605 -19.65 -28.30 -53.81
N GLU A 606 -18.86 -27.63 -54.67
CA GLU A 606 -19.02 -27.47 -56.15
C GLU A 606 -19.95 -26.33 -56.64
N LEU A 607 -19.39 -25.32 -57.34
CA LEU A 607 -19.62 -24.97 -58.76
C LEU A 607 -18.98 -23.59 -59.11
N HIS A 608 -18.33 -23.54 -60.28
CA HIS A 608 -17.67 -22.41 -60.98
C HIS A 608 -18.69 -21.40 -61.61
N PRO A 609 -18.30 -20.35 -62.37
CA PRO A 609 -17.11 -19.46 -62.39
C PRO A 609 -17.45 -17.94 -62.54
N THR A 610 -16.50 -17.01 -62.33
CA THR A 610 -16.18 -15.86 -63.22
C THR A 610 -15.13 -14.89 -62.60
N GLU A 611 -14.08 -14.59 -63.38
CA GLU A 611 -13.12 -13.47 -63.27
C GLU A 611 -13.77 -12.12 -63.75
N PRO A 612 -13.13 -10.91 -63.76
CA PRO A 612 -11.71 -10.57 -63.51
C PRO A 612 -11.40 -9.21 -62.77
N LEU A 613 -10.10 -8.98 -62.52
CA LEU A 613 -9.30 -7.70 -62.59
C LEU A 613 -9.44 -6.54 -61.56
N GLY A 614 -8.28 -6.04 -61.09
CA GLY A 614 -8.07 -4.66 -60.59
C GLY A 614 -7.11 -4.53 -59.40
N THR A 615 -5.78 -4.54 -59.60
CA THR A 615 -4.84 -3.39 -59.55
C THR A 615 -4.71 -2.58 -58.24
N SER A 616 -3.52 -2.73 -57.61
CA SER A 616 -2.58 -1.67 -57.14
C SER A 616 -2.87 -0.72 -55.96
N ARG A 617 -1.74 -0.42 -55.25
CA ARG A 617 -1.39 0.65 -54.28
C ARG A 617 -1.52 0.25 -52.81
N LEU A 618 -0.46 0.12 -51.99
CA LEU A 618 0.70 0.98 -51.61
C LEU A 618 0.34 2.32 -50.94
N ASP A 619 1.16 2.63 -49.93
CA ASP A 619 1.22 3.77 -49.01
C ASP A 619 0.30 3.66 -47.77
N GLY A 620 0.77 3.67 -46.52
CA GLY A 620 1.99 4.24 -45.93
C GLY A 620 1.55 5.32 -44.95
N TRP A 621 1.59 5.06 -43.63
CA TRP A 621 1.27 6.06 -42.60
C TRP A 621 2.20 5.93 -41.39
N VAL A 622 2.90 7.05 -41.19
CA VAL A 622 3.43 7.72 -39.98
C VAL A 622 3.19 7.02 -38.65
#